data_AF-A0A7S3TE41-F1
#
_entry.id   AF-A0A7S3TE41-F1
#
_cell.length_a   1.000
_cell.length_b   1.000
_cell.length_c   1.000
_cell.angle_alpha   90.00
_cell.angle_beta   90.00
_cell.angle_gamma   90.00
#
_symmetry.space_group_name_H-M   'P 1'
#
loop_
_entity.id
_entity.type
_entity.pdbx_description
1 polymer ?
#
loop_
_entity_poly.entity_id
_entity_poly.type
_entity_poly.pdbx_seq_one_letter_code
_entity_poly.pdbx_strand_id
1 'polypeptide(L)'
;RTGRAGRAGASTLLLCEYETGFLSQLEGLPIAEAGCGAADAAAEFVSAREAAALQEAAAKVPEQVAAQTYRAWVVAMNGQRKALKWSKADLVSHASRYAREVLGRATPPALPERTARECGLVGQAGLRIDESPPAAEVA
;
A
#
# COMPACT_ATOMS: atom_id res chain seq x y z
N ARG A 1 5.22 11.81 17.46
CA ARG A 1 5.44 13.27 17.21
C ARG A 1 4.63 14.15 18.16
N THR A 2 3.52 13.66 18.70
CA THR A 2 2.66 14.33 19.70
C THR A 2 3.18 14.10 21.14
N GLY A 3 2.50 14.63 22.16
CA GLY A 3 2.74 14.28 23.57
C GLY A 3 4.01 14.87 24.21
N ARG A 4 4.55 15.97 23.67
CA ARG A 4 5.84 16.56 24.11
C ARG A 4 5.64 17.69 25.11
N ALA A 5 6.70 18.02 25.86
CA ALA A 5 6.74 19.16 26.79
C ALA A 5 5.56 19.19 27.79
N GLY A 6 5.21 18.01 28.34
CA GLY A 6 4.12 17.86 29.30
C GLY A 6 2.71 18.00 28.71
N ARG A 7 2.55 18.05 27.37
CA ARG A 7 1.25 18.11 26.71
C ARG A 7 0.73 16.70 26.41
N ALA A 8 -0.59 16.55 26.44
CA ALA A 8 -1.26 15.34 25.97
C ALA A 8 -1.06 15.16 24.45
N GLY A 9 -1.16 13.91 24.00
CA GLY A 9 -1.07 13.55 22.59
C GLY A 9 -1.76 12.22 22.33
N ALA A 10 -2.33 12.09 21.14
CA ALA A 10 -2.92 10.85 20.65
C ALA A 10 -2.27 10.45 19.33
N SER A 11 -2.43 9.18 18.98
CA SER A 11 -2.07 8.62 17.67
C SER A 11 -3.03 7.50 17.33
N THR A 12 -3.45 7.44 16.08
CA THR A 12 -4.24 6.33 15.54
C THR A 12 -3.35 5.46 14.67
N LEU A 13 -3.37 4.16 14.93
CA LEU A 13 -2.72 3.15 14.09
C LEU A 13 -3.79 2.52 13.20
N LEU A 14 -3.69 2.74 11.89
CA LEU A 14 -4.55 2.12 10.89
C LEU A 14 -3.78 0.93 10.29
N LEU A 15 -4.37 -0.26 10.36
CA LEU A 15 -3.79 -1.50 9.85
C LEU A 15 -4.76 -2.14 8.87
N CYS A 16 -4.21 -2.74 7.82
CA CYS A 16 -4.94 -3.74 7.04
C CYS A 16 -4.99 -5.07 7.80
N GLU A 17 -5.93 -5.95 7.45
CA GLU A 17 -6.09 -7.27 8.06
C GLU A 17 -4.78 -8.09 8.05
N TYR A 18 -4.02 -8.02 6.96
CA TYR A 18 -2.76 -8.73 6.82
C TYR A 18 -1.60 -8.15 7.66
N GLU A 19 -1.76 -6.95 8.22
CA GLU A 19 -0.76 -6.28 9.07
C GLU A 19 -1.02 -6.51 10.56
N THR A 20 -2.12 -7.18 10.93
CA THR A 20 -2.51 -7.45 12.32
C THR A 20 -1.43 -8.18 13.12
N GLY A 21 -0.60 -9.00 12.48
CA GLY A 21 0.58 -9.62 13.09
C GLY A 21 1.62 -8.63 13.64
N PHE A 22 1.58 -7.36 13.22
CA PHE A 22 2.42 -6.29 13.78
C PHE A 22 2.05 -5.97 15.24
N LEU A 23 0.79 -6.20 15.66
CA LEU A 23 0.34 -5.91 17.02
C LEU A 23 1.12 -6.71 18.08
N SER A 24 1.62 -7.91 17.74
CA SER A 24 2.45 -8.69 18.67
C SER A 24 3.80 -8.01 18.96
N GLN A 25 4.26 -7.08 18.11
CA GLN A 25 5.47 -6.29 18.36
C GLN A 25 5.22 -5.08 19.25
N LEU A 26 3.95 -4.76 19.51
CA LEU A 26 3.51 -3.62 20.32
C LEU A 26 2.98 -4.06 21.69
N GLU A 27 3.23 -5.32 22.08
CA GLU A 27 2.87 -5.85 23.38
C GLU A 27 3.41 -4.97 24.50
N GLY A 28 2.55 -4.65 25.47
CA GLY A 28 2.88 -3.76 26.60
C GLY A 28 2.63 -2.28 26.35
N LEU A 29 2.27 -1.86 25.13
CA LEU A 29 1.77 -0.51 24.88
C LEU A 29 0.26 -0.41 25.19
N PRO A 30 -0.22 0.73 25.72
CA PRO A 30 -1.64 0.95 26.02
C PRO A 30 -2.43 1.25 24.75
N ILE A 31 -2.44 0.31 23.80
CA ILE A 31 -3.19 0.41 22.55
C ILE A 31 -4.56 -0.20 22.81
N ALA A 32 -5.59 0.65 22.77
CA ALA A 32 -6.97 0.19 22.75
C ALA A 32 -7.40 -0.01 21.30
N GLU A 33 -8.13 -1.09 21.03
CA GLU A 33 -8.91 -1.16 19.79
C GLU A 33 -9.87 0.02 19.79
N ALA A 34 -9.76 0.86 18.75
CA ALA A 34 -10.79 1.85 18.47
C ALA A 34 -12.00 1.06 17.96
N GLY A 35 -12.79 0.50 18.88
CA GLY A 35 -13.97 -0.26 18.53
C GLY A 35 -14.85 0.57 17.61
N CYS A 36 -15.13 0.06 16.41
CA CYS A 36 -16.34 0.43 15.70
C CYS A 36 -17.50 0.10 16.65
N GLY A 37 -18.17 1.11 17.20
CA GLY A 37 -19.32 0.85 18.06
C GLY A 37 -20.36 0.05 17.28
N ALA A 38 -21.23 -0.69 17.97
CA ALA A 38 -22.34 -1.41 17.29
C ALA A 38 -23.31 -0.46 16.53
N ALA A 39 -23.23 0.86 16.75
CA ALA A 39 -23.88 1.89 15.94
C ALA A 39 -23.07 2.28 14.66
N ASP A 40 -21.77 2.01 14.64
CA ASP A 40 -20.82 2.22 13.53
C ASP A 40 -20.56 0.94 12.72
N ALA A 41 -21.10 -0.21 13.12
CA ALA A 41 -21.14 -1.40 12.26
C ALA A 41 -21.95 -1.14 10.97
N ALA A 42 -22.86 -0.14 10.99
CA ALA A 42 -23.52 0.39 9.80
C ALA A 42 -22.69 1.44 9.04
N ALA A 43 -21.59 1.93 9.61
CA ALA A 43 -20.62 2.84 9.01
C ALA A 43 -19.39 2.11 8.41
N GLU A 44 -19.42 0.77 8.36
CA GLU A 44 -18.37 -0.09 7.80
C GLU A 44 -18.14 0.04 6.29
N PHE A 45 -18.89 0.91 5.60
CA PHE A 45 -18.61 1.27 4.23
C PHE A 45 -18.37 2.77 4.13
N VAL A 46 -17.18 3.13 3.65
CA VAL A 46 -16.99 4.40 2.93
C VAL A 46 -18.22 4.59 2.05
N SER A 47 -18.98 5.66 2.26
CA SER A 47 -20.21 5.86 1.50
C SER A 47 -19.89 5.79 0.01
N ALA A 48 -20.80 5.30 -0.83
CA ALA A 48 -20.56 5.21 -2.27
C ALA A 48 -20.09 6.55 -2.87
N ARG A 49 -20.54 7.66 -2.27
CA ARG A 49 -20.10 9.02 -2.58
C ARG A 49 -18.63 9.27 -2.24
N GLU A 50 -18.18 8.91 -1.05
CA GLU A 50 -16.79 9.08 -0.62
C GLU A 50 -15.85 8.16 -1.42
N ALA A 51 -16.29 6.94 -1.73
CA ALA A 51 -15.52 6.03 -2.57
C ALA A 51 -15.37 6.58 -3.98
N ALA A 52 -16.45 7.11 -4.57
CA ALA A 52 -16.40 7.78 -5.87
C ALA A 52 -15.49 9.02 -5.85
N ALA A 53 -15.59 9.86 -4.81
CA ALA A 53 -14.74 11.03 -4.65
C ALA A 53 -13.24 10.66 -4.54
N LEU A 54 -12.93 9.58 -3.82
CA LEU A 54 -11.56 9.07 -3.71
C LEU A 54 -11.04 8.57 -5.06
N GLN A 55 -11.85 7.81 -5.81
CA GLN A 55 -11.47 7.33 -7.14
C GLN A 55 -11.26 8.49 -8.13
N GLU A 56 -12.15 9.49 -8.09
CA GLU A 56 -12.00 10.69 -8.93
C GLU A 56 -10.72 11.46 -8.59
N ALA A 57 -10.38 11.57 -7.30
CA ALA A 57 -9.14 12.20 -6.86
C ALA A 57 -7.90 11.39 -7.29
N ALA A 58 -7.93 10.06 -7.15
CA ALA A 58 -6.85 9.17 -7.59
C ALA A 58 -6.62 9.24 -9.12
N ALA A 59 -7.69 9.37 -9.90
CA ALA A 59 -7.61 9.54 -11.35
C ALA A 59 -6.91 10.85 -11.78
N LYS A 60 -6.95 11.90 -10.94
CA LYS A 60 -6.26 13.18 -11.19
C LYS A 60 -4.76 13.14 -10.91
N VAL A 61 -4.27 12.10 -10.24
CA VAL A 61 -2.83 11.93 -9.98
C VAL A 61 -2.11 11.70 -11.32
N PRO A 62 -1.01 12.42 -11.63
CA PRO A 62 -0.25 12.20 -12.85
C PRO A 62 0.28 10.77 -12.97
N GLU A 63 0.31 10.24 -14.18
CA GLU A 63 0.72 8.84 -14.44
C GLU A 63 2.12 8.54 -13.92
N GLN A 64 3.06 9.46 -14.10
CA GLN A 64 4.42 9.32 -13.59
C GLN A 64 4.47 9.18 -12.07
N VAL A 65 3.64 9.95 -11.34
CA VAL A 65 3.56 9.87 -9.88
C VAL A 65 2.97 8.53 -9.47
N ALA A 66 1.87 8.10 -10.10
CA ALA A 66 1.26 6.81 -9.83
C ALA A 66 2.23 5.64 -10.08
N ALA A 67 3.02 5.67 -11.16
CA ALA A 67 4.03 4.66 -11.46
C ALA A 67 5.16 4.63 -10.41
N GLN A 68 5.64 5.80 -9.97
CA GLN A 68 6.65 5.88 -8.91
C GLN A 68 6.11 5.38 -7.57
N THR A 69 4.88 5.75 -7.20
CA THR A 69 4.21 5.28 -5.99
C THR A 69 3.98 3.77 -6.02
N TYR A 70 3.52 3.23 -7.16
CA TYR A 70 3.37 1.79 -7.37
C TYR A 70 4.69 1.04 -7.16
N ARG A 71 5.77 1.50 -7.80
CA ARG A 71 7.11 0.94 -7.64
C ARG A 71 7.55 0.98 -6.17
N ALA A 72 7.42 2.12 -5.50
CA ALA A 72 7.82 2.27 -4.11
C ALA A 72 7.05 1.32 -3.17
N TRP A 73 5.74 1.19 -3.40
CA TRP A 73 4.89 0.27 -2.64
C TRP A 73 5.33 -1.19 -2.83
N VAL A 74 5.58 -1.62 -4.07
CA VAL A 74 6.05 -2.99 -4.37
C VAL A 74 7.38 -3.28 -3.66
N VAL A 75 8.34 -2.35 -3.72
CA VAL A 75 9.64 -2.50 -3.05
C VAL A 75 9.47 -2.61 -1.53
N ALA A 76 8.67 -1.74 -0.92
CA ALA A 76 8.43 -1.75 0.51
C ALA A 76 7.76 -3.05 0.98
N MET A 77 6.71 -3.48 0.28
CA MET A 77 5.99 -4.71 0.61
C MET A 77 6.81 -5.97 0.33
N ASN A 78 7.66 -5.98 -0.69
CA ASN A 78 8.61 -7.08 -0.88
C ASN A 78 9.59 -7.23 0.30
N GLY A 79 10.07 -6.10 0.84
CA GLY A 79 10.91 -6.09 2.04
C GLY A 79 10.21 -6.63 3.28
N GLN A 80 8.90 -6.38 3.41
CA GLN A 80 8.08 -6.81 4.55
C GLN A 80 7.43 -8.18 4.34
N ARG A 81 7.48 -8.75 3.12
CA ARG A 81 6.81 -9.99 2.69
C ARG A 81 6.90 -11.13 3.70
N LYS A 82 8.07 -11.33 4.32
CA LYS A 82 8.30 -12.40 5.31
C LYS A 82 7.49 -12.18 6.60
N ALA A 83 7.45 -10.95 7.11
CA ALA A 83 6.66 -10.61 8.28
C ALA A 83 5.15 -10.74 7.99
N LEU A 84 4.74 -10.37 6.77
CA LEU A 84 3.38 -10.52 6.26
C LEU A 84 3.02 -11.96 5.88
N LYS A 85 3.98 -12.90 5.92
CA LYS A 85 3.84 -14.30 5.49
C LYS A 85 3.35 -14.48 4.04
N TRP A 86 3.58 -13.49 3.19
CA TRP A 86 3.16 -13.51 1.78
C TRP A 86 4.11 -14.34 0.93
N SER A 87 3.60 -15.03 -0.08
CA SER A 87 4.37 -15.54 -1.22
C SER A 87 4.72 -14.39 -2.19
N LYS A 88 5.57 -14.64 -3.21
CA LYS A 88 5.78 -13.65 -4.28
C LYS A 88 4.50 -13.45 -5.11
N ALA A 89 3.72 -14.52 -5.30
CA ALA A 89 2.43 -14.44 -5.97
C ALA A 89 1.43 -13.58 -5.18
N ASP A 90 1.40 -13.71 -3.85
CA ASP A 90 0.55 -12.86 -3.00
C ASP A 90 0.94 -11.39 -3.14
N LEU A 91 2.24 -11.07 -3.14
CA LEU A 91 2.72 -9.72 -3.39
C LEU A 91 2.21 -9.18 -4.73
N VAL A 92 2.26 -9.96 -5.81
CA VAL A 92 1.75 -9.52 -7.13
C VAL A 92 0.23 -9.34 -7.12
N SER A 93 -0.50 -10.22 -6.43
CA SER A 93 -1.96 -10.10 -6.26
C SER A 93 -2.32 -8.81 -5.52
N HIS A 94 -1.66 -8.54 -4.39
CA HIS A 94 -1.85 -7.31 -3.63
C HIS A 94 -1.39 -6.07 -4.39
N ALA A 95 -0.32 -6.14 -5.19
CA ALA A 95 0.12 -5.04 -6.04
C ALA A 95 -0.94 -4.69 -7.10
N SER A 96 -1.52 -5.71 -7.74
CA SER A 96 -2.61 -5.52 -8.70
C SER A 96 -3.83 -4.86 -8.06
N ARG A 97 -4.19 -5.32 -6.85
CA ARG A 97 -5.25 -4.72 -6.04
C ARG A 97 -4.94 -3.26 -5.69
N TYR A 98 -3.73 -2.97 -5.25
CA TYR A 98 -3.28 -1.62 -4.90
C TYR A 98 -3.35 -0.65 -6.09
N ALA A 99 -2.91 -1.09 -7.28
CA ALA A 99 -2.99 -0.26 -8.49
C ALA A 99 -4.45 0.10 -8.82
N ARG A 100 -5.37 -0.86 -8.73
CA ARG A 100 -6.78 -0.64 -9.07
C ARG A 100 -7.51 0.17 -8.00
N GLU A 101 -7.40 -0.24 -6.74
CA GLU A 101 -8.26 0.25 -5.67
C GLU A 101 -7.71 1.53 -5.03
N VAL A 102 -6.39 1.71 -5.00
CA VAL A 102 -5.75 2.87 -4.36
C VAL A 102 -5.27 3.89 -5.39
N LEU A 103 -4.60 3.44 -6.46
CA LEU A 103 -4.10 4.35 -7.50
C LEU A 103 -5.13 4.64 -8.59
N GLY A 104 -6.29 3.98 -8.59
CA GLY A 104 -7.35 4.19 -9.60
C GLY A 104 -6.91 3.81 -11.02
N ARG A 105 -6.00 2.84 -11.16
CA ARG A 105 -5.48 2.38 -12.46
C ARG A 105 -6.08 1.05 -12.85
N ALA A 106 -6.80 1.04 -13.97
CA ALA A 106 -7.39 -0.18 -14.52
C ALA A 106 -6.34 -1.25 -14.85
N THR A 107 -5.14 -0.81 -15.23
CA THR A 107 -3.99 -1.69 -15.45
C THR A 107 -2.84 -1.27 -14.54
N PRO A 108 -2.16 -2.20 -13.85
CA PRO A 108 -1.00 -1.88 -13.05
C PRO A 108 0.08 -1.16 -13.87
N PRO A 109 0.70 -0.10 -13.33
CA PRO A 109 1.88 0.51 -13.94
C PRO A 109 3.00 -0.52 -14.14
N ALA A 110 3.82 -0.32 -15.17
CA ALA A 110 4.95 -1.19 -15.43
C ALA A 110 6.04 -0.97 -14.36
N LEU A 111 6.68 -2.07 -13.94
CA LEU A 111 7.80 -2.04 -13.01
C LEU A 111 9.10 -2.07 -13.83
N PRO A 112 10.06 -1.15 -13.61
CA PRO A 112 11.34 -1.19 -14.30
C PRO A 112 12.05 -2.54 -14.10
N GLU A 113 12.63 -3.11 -15.16
CA GLU A 113 13.27 -4.43 -15.12
C GLU A 113 14.30 -4.54 -14.01
N ARG A 114 15.12 -3.51 -13.81
CA ARG A 114 16.08 -3.45 -12.70
C ARG A 114 15.41 -3.67 -11.34
N THR A 115 14.30 -2.98 -11.07
CA THR A 115 13.57 -3.13 -9.80
C THR A 115 12.91 -4.50 -9.70
N ALA A 116 12.36 -5.04 -10.80
CA ALA A 116 11.82 -6.40 -10.83
C ALA A 116 12.91 -7.43 -10.49
N ARG A 117 14.12 -7.26 -11.04
CA ARG A 117 15.28 -8.12 -10.79
C ARG A 117 15.76 -8.04 -9.36
N GLU A 118 15.93 -6.83 -8.82
CA GLU A 118 16.32 -6.59 -7.41
C GLU A 118 15.29 -7.17 -6.43
N CYS A 119 14.00 -7.10 -6.77
CA CYS A 119 12.93 -7.71 -5.97
C CYS A 119 12.76 -9.23 -6.21
N GLY A 120 13.47 -9.81 -7.19
CA GLY A 120 13.33 -11.21 -7.61
C GLY A 120 11.95 -11.54 -8.17
N LEU A 121 11.30 -10.58 -8.82
CA LEU A 121 9.95 -10.67 -9.39
C LEU A 121 9.94 -10.93 -10.90
N VAL A 122 11.12 -11.03 -11.53
CA VAL A 122 11.24 -11.41 -12.94
C VAL A 122 10.58 -12.77 -13.17
N GLY A 123 9.71 -12.84 -14.19
CA GLY A 123 8.96 -14.05 -14.54
C GLY A 123 7.72 -14.33 -13.67
N GLN A 124 7.38 -13.47 -12.69
CA GLN A 124 6.11 -13.61 -11.97
C GLN A 124 4.94 -13.19 -12.86
N ALA A 125 3.95 -14.06 -13.02
CA ALA A 125 2.73 -13.76 -13.75
C ALA A 125 1.95 -12.62 -13.07
N GLY A 126 1.36 -11.73 -13.85
CA GLY A 126 0.57 -10.59 -13.34
C GLY A 126 1.36 -9.30 -13.12
N LEU A 127 2.67 -9.29 -13.33
CA LEU A 127 3.47 -8.06 -13.37
C LEU A 127 3.80 -7.66 -14.81
N ARG A 128 3.65 -6.37 -15.09
CA ARG A 128 4.18 -5.74 -16.31
C ARG A 128 5.59 -5.25 -16.01
N ILE A 129 6.55 -5.70 -16.79
CA ILE A 129 7.95 -5.26 -16.67
C ILE A 129 8.25 -4.31 -17.82
N ASP A 130 8.81 -3.15 -17.49
CA ASP A 130 9.35 -2.22 -18.48
C ASP A 130 10.82 -2.53 -18.70
N GLU A 131 11.13 -2.98 -19.92
CA GLU A 131 12.50 -3.27 -20.40
C GLU A 131 13.20 -2.02 -20.93
N SER A 132 12.53 -0.86 -20.94
CA SER A 132 13.15 0.39 -21.35
C SER A 132 14.32 0.72 -20.41
N PRO A 133 15.50 1.12 -20.96
CA PRO A 133 16.63 1.52 -20.14
C PRO A 133 16.23 2.70 -19.24
N PRO A 134 16.76 2.78 -18.00
CA PRO A 134 16.41 3.85 -17.09
C PRO A 134 16.75 5.19 -17.73
N ALA A 135 15.82 6.15 -17.69
CA ALA A 135 15.93 7.48 -18.31
C ALA A 135 17.12 8.34 -17.82
N ALA A 136 17.99 7.80 -16.96
CA ALA A 136 19.24 8.41 -16.52
C ALA A 136 20.45 8.14 -17.44
N GLU A 137 20.29 7.37 -18.54
CA GLU A 137 21.37 7.08 -19.51
C GLU A 137 21.17 7.74 -20.89
N VAL A 138 20.28 8.73 -20.98
CA VAL A 138 20.12 9.55 -22.20
C VAL A 138 20.43 11.00 -21.86
N ALA A 139 21.71 11.28 -21.63
CA ALA A 139 22.28 12.62 -21.52
C ALA A 139 23.69 12.62 -22.14
#